data_AF-A0A349YM40-F1
#
_entry.id   AF-A0A349YM40-F1
#
_cell.length_a   1.000
_cell.length_b   1.000
_cell.length_c   1.000
_cell.angle_alpha   90.00
_cell.angle_beta   90.00
_cell.angle_gamma   90.00
#
_symmetry.space_group_name_H-M   'P 1'
#
loop_
_entity.id
_entity.type
_entity.pdbx_description
1 polymer ?
#
loop_
_entity_poly.entity_id
_entity_poly.type
_entity_poly.pdbx_seq_one_letter_code
_entity_poly.pdbx_strand_id
1 'polypeptide(L)'
;MTNEILTNLVYTFILFGISILGIFLKSYVIPLIKAKMEQHNITITQDQIEVAKQVVSVLVESAYRLGIAGKLDYMKTYVMTQAKTQLRELGIELTDEMLDNIRRAALVEWEATVKEINDNEPLNDEG
;
A
#
# COMPACT_ATOMS: atom_id res chain seq x y z
N MET A 1 -2.27 46.68 -41.52
CA MET A 1 -3.14 47.12 -40.40
C MET A 1 -4.27 46.14 -40.10
N THR A 2 -5.07 45.69 -41.07
CA THR A 2 -6.24 44.81 -40.83
C THR A 2 -5.89 43.41 -40.30
N ASN A 3 -4.76 42.84 -40.73
CA ASN A 3 -4.34 41.49 -40.33
C ASN A 3 -3.82 41.41 -38.88
N GLU A 4 -3.20 42.47 -38.36
CA GLU A 4 -2.67 42.50 -36.99
C GLU A 4 -3.78 42.60 -35.95
N ILE A 5 -4.83 43.38 -36.26
CA ILE A 5 -6.02 43.51 -35.40
C ILE A 5 -6.78 42.17 -35.33
N LEU A 6 -6.94 41.48 -36.47
CA LEU A 6 -7.60 40.18 -36.52
C LEU A 6 -6.81 39.12 -35.74
N THR A 7 -5.47 39.13 -35.87
CA THR A 7 -4.58 38.21 -35.14
C THR A 7 -4.67 38.44 -33.63
N ASN A 8 -4.63 39.69 -33.17
CA ASN A 8 -4.76 40.03 -31.76
C ASN A 8 -6.13 39.66 -31.16
N LEU A 9 -7.21 39.79 -31.93
CA LEU A 9 -8.54 39.35 -31.53
C LEU A 9 -8.61 37.83 -31.33
N VAL A 10 -8.03 37.06 -32.25
CA VAL A 10 -7.97 35.59 -32.15
C VAL A 10 -7.14 35.16 -30.94
N TYR A 11 -5.97 35.76 -30.71
CA TYR A 11 -5.15 35.46 -29.53
C TYR A 11 -5.86 35.77 -28.22
N THR A 12 -6.58 36.90 -28.16
CA THR A 12 -7.36 37.26 -26.96
C THR A 12 -8.47 36.27 -26.69
N PHE A 13 -9.15 35.79 -27.74
CA PHE A 13 -10.21 34.79 -27.62
C PHE A 13 -9.67 33.43 -27.15
N ILE A 14 -8.50 33.02 -27.65
CA ILE A 14 -7.82 31.79 -27.22
C ILE A 14 -7.41 31.90 -25.75
N LEU A 15 -6.82 33.02 -25.32
CA LEU A 15 -6.43 33.25 -23.93
C LEU A 15 -7.64 33.26 -22.99
N PHE A 16 -8.76 33.81 -23.43
CA PHE A 16 -10.02 33.78 -22.68
C PHE A 16 -10.55 32.35 -22.56
N GLY A 17 -10.51 31.57 -23.65
CA GLY A 17 -10.87 30.15 -23.65
C GLY A 17 -10.03 29.30 -22.69
N ILE A 18 -8.70 29.49 -22.69
CA ILE A 18 -7.78 28.81 -21.77
C ILE A 18 -8.07 29.20 -20.31
N SER A 19 -8.39 30.47 -20.06
CA SER A 19 -8.73 30.96 -18.71
C SER A 19 -10.01 30.33 -18.18
N ILE A 20 -11.05 30.22 -19.02
CA ILE A 20 -12.31 29.53 -18.67
C ILE A 20 -12.05 28.04 -18.38
N LEU A 21 -11.25 27.37 -19.23
CA LEU A 21 -10.85 25.98 -19.02
C LEU A 21 -10.10 25.79 -17.69
N GLY A 22 -9.17 26.69 -17.36
CA GLY A 22 -8.45 26.65 -16.09
C GLY A 22 -9.38 26.80 -14.87
N ILE A 23 -10.35 27.71 -14.93
CA ILE A 23 -11.35 27.91 -13.87
C ILE A 23 -12.26 26.69 -13.75
N PHE A 24 -12.67 26.10 -14.87
CA PHE A 24 -13.50 24.90 -14.90
C PHE A 24 -12.78 23.68 -14.30
N LEU A 25 -11.52 23.46 -14.69
CA LEU A 25 -10.69 22.42 -14.12
C LEU A 25 -10.53 22.60 -12.61
N LYS A 26 -10.23 23.83 -12.16
CA LYS A 26 -10.04 24.12 -10.73
C LYS A 26 -11.30 23.97 -9.90
N SER A 27 -12.46 24.35 -10.45
CA SER A 27 -13.72 24.39 -9.70
C SER A 27 -14.49 23.07 -9.73
N TYR A 28 -14.33 22.26 -10.78
CA TYR A 28 -15.10 21.03 -10.95
C TYR A 28 -14.22 19.78 -10.98
N VAL A 29 -13.14 19.78 -11.76
CA VAL A 29 -12.33 18.57 -11.94
C VAL A 29 -11.45 18.29 -10.73
N ILE A 30 -10.77 19.30 -10.19
CA ILE A 30 -9.93 19.13 -8.99
C ILE A 30 -10.75 18.64 -7.78
N PRO A 31 -11.88 19.25 -7.40
CA PRO A 31 -12.65 18.74 -6.26
C PRO A 31 -13.28 17.38 -6.52
N LEU A 32 -13.62 17.01 -7.76
CA LEU A 32 -14.16 15.69 -8.09
C LEU A 32 -13.07 14.61 -8.03
N ILE A 33 -11.86 14.91 -8.50
CA ILE A 33 -10.68 14.04 -8.29
C ILE A 33 -10.34 13.96 -6.80
N LYS A 34 -10.37 15.07 -6.07
CA LYS A 34 -10.10 15.11 -4.64
C LYS A 34 -11.14 14.32 -3.84
N ALA A 35 -12.42 14.45 -4.16
CA ALA A 35 -13.51 13.67 -3.55
C ALA A 35 -13.40 12.17 -3.90
N LYS A 36 -12.96 11.84 -5.12
CA LYS A 36 -12.69 10.44 -5.51
C LYS A 36 -11.47 9.89 -4.76
N MET A 37 -10.40 10.69 -4.60
CA MET A 37 -9.24 10.33 -3.78
C MET A 37 -9.56 10.24 -2.28
N GLU A 38 -10.46 11.08 -1.77
CA GLU A 38 -10.96 11.02 -0.39
C GLU A 38 -11.94 9.86 -0.18
N GLN A 39 -12.68 9.40 -1.20
CA GLN A 39 -13.38 8.11 -1.15
C GLN A 39 -12.41 6.91 -1.18
N HIS A 40 -11.20 7.10 -1.72
CA HIS A 40 -10.08 6.18 -1.58
C HIS A 40 -9.29 6.40 -0.27
N ASN A 41 -9.73 7.26 0.68
CA ASN A 41 -9.36 7.09 2.08
C ASN A 41 -10.14 5.89 2.62
N ILE A 42 -9.55 4.75 2.28
CA ILE A 42 -9.96 3.38 2.48
C ILE A 42 -10.57 3.21 3.86
N THR A 43 -11.90 3.14 3.91
CA THR A 43 -12.55 2.48 5.04
C THR A 43 -12.23 1.00 4.86
N ILE A 44 -11.06 0.57 5.34
CA ILE A 44 -10.64 -0.82 5.23
C ILE A 44 -11.66 -1.62 6.02
N THR A 45 -12.34 -2.53 5.34
CA THR A 45 -13.29 -3.42 6.01
C THR A 45 -12.53 -4.35 6.95
N GLN A 46 -13.16 -4.79 8.05
CA GLN A 46 -12.51 -5.72 8.97
C GLN A 46 -12.04 -7.00 8.25
N ASP A 47 -12.83 -7.49 7.30
CA ASP A 47 -12.49 -8.64 6.45
C ASP A 47 -11.20 -8.42 5.65
N GLN A 48 -10.98 -7.24 5.09
CA GLN A 48 -9.74 -6.90 4.38
C GLN A 48 -8.53 -6.85 5.31
N ILE A 49 -8.70 -6.39 6.55
CA ILE A 49 -7.64 -6.42 7.57
C ILE A 49 -7.30 -7.86 7.94
N GLU A 50 -8.31 -8.73 8.06
CA GLU A 50 -8.11 -10.13 8.39
C GLU A 50 -7.38 -10.89 7.26
N VAL A 51 -7.79 -10.70 6.01
CA VAL A 51 -7.07 -11.22 4.84
C VAL A 51 -5.62 -10.72 4.83
N ALA A 52 -5.40 -9.44 5.10
CA ALA A 52 -4.05 -8.90 5.17
C ALA A 52 -3.20 -9.51 6.29
N LYS A 53 -3.78 -9.76 7.46
CA LYS A 53 -3.10 -10.46 8.56
C LYS A 53 -2.69 -11.87 8.15
N GLN A 54 -3.58 -12.62 7.51
CA GLN A 54 -3.28 -13.99 7.04
C GLN A 54 -2.14 -14.01 6.02
N VAL A 55 -2.22 -13.16 4.99
CA VAL A 55 -1.18 -13.05 3.96
C VAL A 55 0.17 -12.68 4.57
N VAL A 56 0.20 -11.66 5.43
CA VAL A 56 1.44 -11.20 6.07
C VAL A 56 2.00 -12.25 7.02
N SER A 57 1.16 -12.97 7.78
CA SER A 57 1.60 -14.02 8.69
C SER A 57 2.33 -15.15 7.95
N VAL A 58 1.76 -15.65 6.86
CA VAL A 58 2.39 -16.68 6.01
C VAL A 58 3.72 -16.19 5.43
N LEU A 59 3.79 -14.91 5.02
CA LEU A 59 5.01 -14.32 4.50
C LEU A 59 6.09 -14.15 5.56
N VAL A 60 5.73 -13.77 6.80
CA VAL A 60 6.66 -13.68 7.93
C VAL A 60 7.23 -15.06 8.25
N GLU A 61 6.38 -16.08 8.36
CA GLU A 61 6.81 -17.46 8.59
C GLU A 61 7.77 -17.96 7.50
N SER A 62 7.42 -17.73 6.23
CA SER A 62 8.27 -18.05 5.08
C SER A 62 9.62 -17.31 5.14
N ALA A 63 9.59 -16.00 5.40
CA ALA A 63 10.79 -15.18 5.50
C ALA A 63 11.70 -15.63 6.65
N TYR A 64 11.13 -16.02 7.78
CA TYR A 64 11.88 -16.52 8.93
C TYR A 64 12.55 -17.86 8.63
N ARG A 65 11.84 -18.80 7.99
CA ARG A 65 12.41 -20.07 7.52
C ARG A 65 13.56 -19.86 6.53
N LEU A 66 13.39 -18.94 5.58
CA LEU A 66 14.42 -18.60 4.59
C LEU A 66 15.60 -17.84 5.22
N GLY A 67 15.33 -16.99 6.21
CA GLY A 67 16.32 -16.26 6.99
C GLY A 67 17.20 -17.19 7.82
N ILE A 68 16.61 -18.15 8.53
CA ILE A 68 17.34 -19.21 9.25
C ILE A 68 18.20 -20.03 8.28
N ALA A 69 17.68 -20.33 7.09
CA ALA A 69 18.43 -21.04 6.06
C ALA A 69 19.56 -20.22 5.40
N GLY A 70 19.77 -18.96 5.81
CA GLY A 70 20.78 -18.06 5.26
C GLY A 70 20.52 -17.63 3.82
N LYS A 71 19.29 -17.79 3.32
CA LYS A 71 18.90 -17.49 1.93
C LYS A 71 18.32 -16.08 1.78
N LEU A 72 18.22 -15.31 2.86
CA LEU A 72 17.55 -14.02 2.87
C LEU A 72 18.18 -13.05 3.88
N ASP A 73 18.87 -12.03 3.39
CA ASP A 73 19.56 -11.03 4.22
C ASP A 73 18.60 -9.99 4.83
N TYR A 74 17.45 -9.74 4.18
CA TYR A 74 16.52 -8.66 4.56
C TYR A 74 15.07 -9.15 4.65
N MET A 75 14.75 -9.88 5.72
CA MET A 75 13.41 -10.42 6.01
C MET A 75 12.31 -9.34 5.94
N LYS A 76 12.54 -8.17 6.55
CA LYS A 76 11.56 -7.08 6.53
C LYS A 76 11.23 -6.62 5.11
N THR A 77 12.26 -6.35 4.30
CA THR A 77 12.08 -5.84 2.93
C THR A 77 11.35 -6.86 2.06
N TYR A 78 11.69 -8.15 2.21
CA TYR A 78 11.01 -9.23 1.51
C TYR A 78 9.52 -9.28 1.86
N VAL A 79 9.18 -9.36 3.15
CA VAL A 79 7.78 -9.45 3.60
C VAL A 79 6.99 -8.22 3.16
N MET A 80 7.52 -7.02 3.37
CA MET A 80 6.84 -5.78 2.99
C MET A 80 6.58 -5.70 1.48
N THR A 81 7.58 -6.08 0.66
CA THR A 81 7.45 -6.04 -0.80
C THR A 81 6.44 -7.08 -1.30
N GLN A 82 6.52 -8.31 -0.81
CA GLN A 82 5.63 -9.39 -1.22
C GLN A 82 4.20 -9.15 -0.75
N ALA A 83 4.02 -8.71 0.50
CA ALA A 83 2.70 -8.42 1.03
C ALA A 83 2.05 -7.26 0.28
N LYS A 84 2.80 -6.19 -0.05
CA LYS A 84 2.29 -5.08 -0.84
C LYS A 84 1.86 -5.52 -2.24
N THR A 85 2.62 -6.40 -2.88
CA THR A 85 2.27 -6.96 -4.19
C THR A 85 1.00 -7.83 -4.11
N GLN A 86 0.95 -8.80 -3.20
CA GLN A 86 -0.19 -9.71 -3.08
C GLN A 86 -1.47 -9.00 -2.65
N LEU A 87 -1.39 -8.05 -1.70
CA LEU A 87 -2.56 -7.29 -1.28
C LEU A 87 -3.08 -6.38 -2.40
N ARG A 88 -2.18 -5.81 -3.21
CA ARG A 88 -2.57 -5.04 -4.39
C ARG A 88 -3.26 -5.89 -5.45
N GLU A 89 -2.82 -7.12 -5.68
CA GLU A 89 -3.50 -8.08 -6.56
C GLU A 89 -4.91 -8.43 -6.08
N LEU A 90 -5.11 -8.44 -4.75
CA LEU A 90 -6.42 -8.63 -4.12
C LEU A 90 -7.26 -7.34 -4.02
N GLY A 91 -6.76 -6.21 -4.56
CA GLY A 91 -7.44 -4.91 -4.49
C GLY A 91 -7.45 -4.28 -3.09
N ILE A 92 -6.59 -4.76 -2.18
CA ILE A 92 -6.40 -4.25 -0.83
C ILE A 92 -5.18 -3.33 -0.84
N GLU A 93 -5.41 -2.03 -0.69
CA GLU A 93 -4.33 -1.07 -0.48
C GLU A 93 -4.20 -0.78 1.01
N LEU A 94 -3.04 -1.10 1.58
CA LEU A 94 -2.68 -0.72 2.94
C LEU A 94 -1.61 0.36 2.91
N THR A 95 -1.64 1.27 3.88
CA THR A 95 -0.50 2.17 4.09
C THR A 95 0.72 1.36 4.54
N ASP A 96 1.91 1.86 4.24
CA ASP A 96 3.16 1.18 4.65
C ASP A 96 3.24 1.05 6.19
N GLU A 97 2.65 1.99 6.93
CA GLU A 97 2.55 1.94 8.39
C GLU A 97 1.62 0.81 8.87
N MET A 98 0.41 0.69 8.29
CA MET A 98 -0.51 -0.41 8.62
C MET A 98 0.12 -1.77 8.31
N LEU A 99 0.80 -1.88 7.17
CA LEU A 99 1.48 -3.10 6.78
C LEU A 99 2.65 -3.44 7.72
N ASP A 100 3.46 -2.47 8.14
CA ASP A 100 4.53 -2.72 9.13
C ASP A 100 3.98 -3.10 10.50
N ASN A 101 2.83 -2.53 10.92
CA ASN A 101 2.17 -2.91 12.16
C ASN A 101 1.65 -4.34 12.13
N ILE A 102 1.00 -4.75 11.04
CA ILE A 102 0.55 -6.14 10.84
C ILE A 102 1.75 -7.09 10.83
N ARG A 103 2.83 -6.73 10.13
CA ARG A 103 4.07 -7.52 10.09
C ARG A 103 4.68 -7.70 11.48
N ARG A 104 4.74 -6.64 12.29
CA ARG A 104 5.27 -6.72 13.66
C ARG A 104 4.43 -7.63 14.53
N ALA A 105 3.10 -7.51 14.46
CA ALA A 105 2.20 -8.37 15.20
C ALA A 105 2.38 -9.85 14.81
N ALA A 106 2.43 -10.13 13.51
CA ALA A 106 2.66 -11.49 12.99
C ALA A 106 4.02 -12.06 13.41
N LEU A 107 5.07 -11.23 13.47
CA LEU A 107 6.39 -11.67 13.95
C LEU A 107 6.36 -12.06 15.43
N VAL A 108 5.70 -11.26 16.26
CA VAL A 108 5.57 -11.56 17.71
C VAL A 108 4.78 -12.85 17.94
N GLU A 109 3.68 -13.04 17.21
CA GLU A 109 2.87 -14.27 17.28
C GLU A 109 3.68 -15.50 16.84
N TRP A 110 4.48 -15.37 15.77
CA TRP A 110 5.36 -16.42 15.31
C TRP A 110 6.46 -16.76 16.33
N GLU A 111 7.13 -15.76 16.89
CA GLU A 111 8.16 -15.96 17.92
C GLU A 111 7.60 -16.63 19.17
N ALA A 112 6.37 -16.26 19.59
CA ALA A 112 5.67 -16.92 20.69
C ALA A 112 5.37 -18.39 20.37
N THR A 113 4.89 -18.67 19.15
CA THR A 113 4.58 -20.04 18.70
C THR A 113 5.84 -20.91 18.65
N VAL A 114 6.95 -20.39 18.10
CA VAL A 114 8.23 -21.11 18.05
C VAL A 114 8.75 -21.39 19.45
N LYS A 115 8.64 -20.42 20.36
CA LYS A 115 9.03 -20.60 21.75
C LYS A 115 8.19 -21.67 22.44
N GLU A 116 6.87 -21.66 22.27
CA GLU A 116 5.99 -22.69 22.83
C GLU A 116 6.30 -24.09 22.29
N ILE A 117 6.68 -24.21 21.02
CA ILE A 117 7.09 -25.49 20.43
C ILE A 117 8.39 -25.98 21.08
N ASN A 118 9.40 -25.11 21.19
CA ASN A 118 10.69 -25.46 21.80
C ASN A 118 10.57 -25.77 23.30
N ASP A 119 9.73 -25.01 24.04
CA ASP A 119 9.52 -25.22 25.48
C ASP A 119 8.70 -26.49 25.76
N ASN A 120 7.96 -27.01 24.78
CA ASN A 120 7.19 -28.26 24.86
C ASN A 120 7.88 -29.45 24.18
N GLU A 121 9.12 -29.34 23.69
CA GLU A 121 9.89 -30.52 23.32
C GLU A 121 10.16 -31.33 24.61
N PRO A 122 9.66 -32.58 24.72
CA PRO A 122 10.01 -33.41 25.85
C PRO A 122 11.52 -33.60 25.82
N LEU A 123 12.19 -33.30 26.93
CA LEU A 123 13.57 -33.69 27.17
C LEU A 123 13.68 -35.16 26.80
N ASN A 124 14.29 -35.45 25.64
CA ASN A 124 14.73 -36.79 25.33
C ASN A 124 15.94 -37.03 26.24
N ASP A 125 15.66 -37.30 27.52
CA ASP A 125 16.56 -37.97 28.44
C ASP A 125 16.75 -39.39 27.90
N GLU A 126 17.55 -39.51 26.84
CA GLU A 126 18.19 -40.76 26.49
C GLU A 126 19.34 -40.98 27.47
N GLY A 127 19.03 -41.74 28.53
CA GLY A 127 20.00 -42.42 29.38
C GLY A 127 20.69 -43.59 28.69
#